data_AF-A0A3S3QYL8-F1
#
_entry.id   AF-A0A3S3QYL8-F1
#
_cell.length_a   1.000
_cell.length_b   1.000
_cell.length_c   1.000
_cell.angle_alpha   90.00
_cell.angle_beta   90.00
_cell.angle_gamma   90.00
#
_symmetry.space_group_name_H-M   'P 1'
#
loop_
_entity.id
_entity.type
_entity.pdbx_description
1 polymer ?
#
loop_
_entity_poly.entity_id
_entity_poly.type
_entity_poly.pdbx_seq_one_letter_code
_entity_poly.pdbx_strand_id
1 'polypeptide(L)'
;MQNGVMLSQSVKETRYIFLTWLVLAAGLAVRLLISGQFLLVPDEANYWQWSRYLALGYYDHPPMIAWGIWLATSLFGHTEFAVRLPTILALAFSSVYLCLLAAHWFSWRTALQVALLTQAVLLMIGSALIATPDGMLLLCWAAACYHAALSVERDTLSQWLFTGIWFGLGLLSKYTMLFFLPSLFFAMIFTRAYRKRLLSYRPWLGLVTGFLLFTPVILWNAQNNWVTFRHVLFQGGVDESTILTLAYLPDFFGSQAA
;
A
#
# COMPACT_ATOMS: atom_id res chain seq x y z
N MET A 1 9.62 -32.00 -33.15
CA MET A 1 9.59 -30.53 -33.25
C MET A 1 8.85 -29.85 -32.09
N GLN A 2 7.73 -30.37 -31.58
CA GLN A 2 6.99 -29.79 -30.42
C GLN A 2 7.82 -29.73 -29.12
N ASN A 3 8.64 -30.73 -28.81
CA ASN A 3 9.48 -30.73 -27.60
C ASN A 3 10.53 -29.60 -27.58
N GLY A 4 11.06 -29.21 -28.75
CA GLY A 4 12.03 -28.11 -28.83
C GLY A 4 11.42 -26.72 -28.59
N VAL A 5 10.17 -26.53 -29.03
CA VAL A 5 9.45 -25.26 -28.83
C VAL A 5 9.07 -25.09 -27.35
N MET A 6 8.57 -26.15 -26.70
CA MET A 6 8.22 -26.12 -25.27
C MET A 6 9.44 -25.86 -24.38
N LEU A 7 10.58 -26.48 -24.66
CA LEU A 7 11.83 -26.21 -23.94
C LEU A 7 12.28 -24.74 -24.10
N SER A 8 12.17 -24.17 -25.31
CA SER A 8 12.56 -22.77 -25.54
C SER A 8 11.68 -21.75 -24.80
N GLN A 9 10.38 -22.04 -24.66
CA GLN A 9 9.44 -21.19 -23.93
C GLN A 9 9.70 -21.28 -22.42
N SER A 10 9.92 -22.49 -21.89
CA SER A 10 10.27 -22.72 -20.48
C SER A 10 11.55 -21.98 -20.07
N VAL A 11 12.58 -21.99 -20.93
CA VAL A 11 13.86 -21.28 -20.66
C VAL A 11 13.66 -19.76 -20.64
N LYS A 12 12.85 -19.23 -21.57
CA LYS A 12 12.55 -17.78 -21.61
C LYS A 12 11.77 -17.32 -20.37
N GLU A 13 10.78 -18.08 -19.94
CA GLU A 13 10.01 -17.81 -18.71
C GLU A 13 10.93 -17.81 -17.47
N THR A 14 11.77 -18.84 -17.32
CA THR A 14 12.73 -18.93 -16.21
C THR A 14 13.67 -17.72 -16.16
N ARG A 15 14.13 -17.25 -17.33
CA ARG A 15 14.97 -16.06 -17.42
C ARG A 15 14.24 -14.80 -16.95
N TYR A 16 12.98 -14.59 -17.33
CA TYR A 16 12.22 -13.41 -16.89
C TYR A 16 11.93 -13.44 -15.40
N ILE A 17 11.65 -14.61 -14.83
CA ILE A 17 11.51 -14.79 -13.38
C ILE A 17 12.80 -14.36 -12.68
N PHE A 18 13.94 -14.93 -13.09
CA PHE A 18 15.24 -14.59 -12.51
C PHE A 18 15.55 -13.08 -12.59
N LEU A 19 15.39 -12.48 -13.77
CA LEU A 19 15.63 -11.05 -13.97
C LEU A 19 14.69 -10.18 -13.12
N THR A 20 13.42 -10.58 -12.95
CA THR A 20 12.46 -9.86 -12.11
C THR A 20 12.97 -9.81 -10.67
N TRP A 21 13.31 -10.96 -10.11
CA TRP A 21 13.83 -11.03 -8.74
C TRP A 21 15.18 -10.31 -8.58
N LEU A 22 16.05 -10.39 -9.58
CA LEU A 22 17.32 -9.66 -9.58
C LEU A 22 17.10 -8.13 -9.52
N VAL A 23 16.19 -7.59 -10.33
CA VAL A 23 15.87 -6.15 -10.34
C VAL A 23 15.29 -5.72 -8.98
N LEU A 24 14.37 -6.50 -8.41
CA LEU A 24 13.78 -6.18 -7.11
C LEU A 24 14.82 -6.24 -5.98
N ALA A 25 15.68 -7.25 -5.98
CA ALA A 25 16.76 -7.39 -5.01
C ALA A 25 17.79 -6.25 -5.13
N ALA A 26 18.18 -5.89 -6.36
CA ALA A 26 19.10 -4.79 -6.61
C ALA A 26 18.51 -3.45 -6.13
N GLY A 27 17.23 -3.19 -6.44
CA GLY A 27 16.53 -1.99 -5.99
C GLY A 27 16.40 -1.91 -4.47
N LEU A 28 16.10 -3.02 -3.79
CA LEU A 28 16.11 -3.09 -2.33
C LEU A 28 17.50 -2.82 -1.77
N ALA A 29 18.54 -3.47 -2.29
CA ALA A 29 19.92 -3.29 -1.84
C ALA A 29 20.37 -1.82 -1.97
N VAL A 30 20.10 -1.18 -3.11
CA VAL A 30 20.42 0.25 -3.30
C VAL A 30 19.74 1.12 -2.25
N ARG A 31 18.44 0.91 -1.98
CA ARG A 31 17.71 1.69 -0.97
C ARG A 31 18.26 1.48 0.43
N LEU A 32 18.56 0.24 0.80
CA LEU A 32 19.17 -0.06 2.10
C LEU A 32 20.51 0.68 2.26
N LEU A 33 21.36 0.72 1.23
CA LEU A 33 22.64 1.39 1.26
C LEU A 33 22.55 2.92 1.40
N ILE A 34 21.61 3.56 0.68
CA ILE A 34 21.50 5.03 0.66
C ILE A 34 20.66 5.61 1.80
N SER A 35 19.74 4.82 2.37
CA SER A 35 18.74 5.34 3.32
C SER A 35 19.31 5.94 4.61
N GLY A 36 20.53 5.59 5.00
CA GLY A 36 21.24 6.19 6.14
C GLY A 36 22.15 7.36 5.79
N GLN A 37 22.22 7.79 4.53
CA GLN A 37 23.21 8.79 4.07
C GLN A 37 22.73 10.23 4.10
N PHE A 38 21.48 10.48 4.50
CA PHE A 38 20.90 11.82 4.57
C PHE A 38 19.99 11.95 5.79
N LEU A 39 19.87 13.17 6.30
CA LEU A 39 19.08 13.49 7.49
C LEU A 39 17.58 13.27 7.26
N LEU A 40 16.84 13.14 8.37
CA LEU A 40 15.38 13.07 8.35
C LEU A 40 14.76 14.38 7.83
N VAL A 41 13.75 14.23 6.98
CA VAL A 41 12.84 15.31 6.58
C VAL A 41 11.87 15.60 7.76
N PRO A 42 11.32 16.82 7.92
CA PRO A 42 10.49 17.17 9.07
C PRO A 42 9.35 16.19 9.39
N ASP A 43 8.68 15.67 8.36
CA ASP A 43 7.60 14.69 8.53
C ASP A 43 8.12 13.39 9.17
N GLU A 44 9.28 12.88 8.74
CA GLU A 44 9.90 11.68 9.31
C GLU A 44 10.27 11.87 10.78
N ALA A 45 10.76 13.06 11.14
CA ALA A 45 11.08 13.40 12.52
C ALA A 45 9.82 13.41 13.42
N ASN A 46 8.68 13.84 12.88
CA ASN A 46 7.40 13.79 13.58
C ASN A 46 6.95 12.34 13.82
N TYR A 47 6.96 11.50 12.78
CA TYR A 47 6.60 10.08 12.92
C TYR A 47 7.57 9.30 13.81
N TRP A 48 8.86 9.67 13.81
CA TRP A 48 9.83 9.15 14.77
C TRP A 48 9.48 9.57 16.20
N GLN A 49 9.08 10.81 16.44
CA GLN A 49 8.64 11.24 17.77
C GLN A 49 7.42 10.44 18.25
N TRP A 50 6.45 10.16 17.37
CA TRP A 50 5.32 9.29 17.69
C TRP A 50 5.74 7.86 18.02
N SER A 51 6.76 7.32 17.34
CA SER A 51 7.28 5.98 17.62
C SER A 51 7.85 5.85 19.04
N ARG A 52 8.27 6.96 19.66
CA ARG A 52 8.75 7.00 21.05
C ARG A 52 7.60 7.00 22.07
N TYR A 53 6.40 7.39 21.64
CA TYR A 53 5.19 7.44 22.46
C TYR A 53 4.08 6.68 21.74
N LEU A 54 4.22 5.35 21.72
CA LEU A 54 3.27 4.48 21.04
C LEU A 54 1.84 4.67 21.55
N ALA A 55 0.95 4.96 20.61
CA ALA A 55 -0.47 5.08 20.84
C ALA A 55 -1.25 4.24 19.83
N LEU A 56 -2.54 4.03 20.10
CA LEU A 56 -3.46 3.33 19.21
C LEU A 56 -3.99 4.22 18.07
N GLY A 57 -3.67 5.53 18.11
CA GLY A 57 -3.96 6.53 17.09
C GLY A 57 -3.24 7.83 17.44
N TYR A 58 -3.14 8.74 16.47
CA TYR A 58 -2.56 10.07 16.64
C TYR A 58 -3.52 11.14 16.14
N TYR A 59 -3.24 12.41 16.46
CA TYR A 59 -4.14 13.53 16.21
C TYR A 59 -4.60 13.63 14.74
N ASP A 60 -3.76 13.34 13.78
CA ASP A 60 -4.03 13.48 12.34
C ASP A 60 -3.90 12.17 11.56
N HIS A 61 -3.18 11.17 12.08
CA HIS A 61 -2.89 9.92 11.36
C HIS A 61 -3.15 8.63 12.17
N PRO A 62 -3.39 7.52 11.45
CA PRO A 62 -3.31 6.16 11.99
C PRO A 62 -1.90 5.77 12.50
N PRO A 63 -1.76 4.70 13.30
CA PRO A 63 -0.54 4.46 14.06
C PRO A 63 0.53 3.60 13.38
N MET A 64 0.24 2.95 12.24
CA MET A 64 1.10 1.91 11.67
C MET A 64 2.51 2.38 11.33
N ILE A 65 2.68 3.62 10.87
CA ILE A 65 4.02 4.17 10.59
C ILE A 65 4.85 4.29 11.88
N ALA A 66 4.26 4.79 12.96
CA ALA A 66 4.93 4.93 14.25
C ALA A 66 5.28 3.55 14.83
N TRP A 67 4.37 2.58 14.71
CA TRP A 67 4.62 1.20 15.15
C TRP A 67 5.75 0.54 14.35
N GLY A 68 5.78 0.76 13.03
CA GLY A 68 6.85 0.28 12.16
C GLY A 68 8.21 0.87 12.53
N ILE A 69 8.27 2.19 12.71
CA ILE A 69 9.50 2.90 13.11
C ILE A 69 9.96 2.44 14.49
N TRP A 70 9.04 2.28 15.44
CA TRP A 70 9.37 1.78 16.78
C TRP A 70 9.99 0.39 16.72
N LEU A 71 9.39 -0.53 15.96
CA LEU A 71 9.91 -1.88 15.82
C LEU A 71 11.32 -1.86 15.20
N ALA A 72 11.50 -1.09 14.12
CA ALA A 72 12.79 -1.02 13.44
C ALA A 72 13.88 -0.36 14.32
N THR A 73 13.56 0.74 15.00
CA THR A 73 14.52 1.43 15.88
C THR A 73 14.83 0.65 17.17
N SER A 74 13.90 -0.19 17.63
CA SER A 74 14.16 -1.12 18.74
C SER A 74 15.15 -2.24 18.36
N LEU A 75 15.20 -2.62 17.08
CA LEU A 75 16.09 -3.68 16.58
C LEU A 75 17.44 -3.16 16.10
N PHE A 76 17.47 -2.00 15.42
CA PHE A 76 18.66 -1.46 14.75
C PHE A 76 19.17 -0.15 15.37
N GLY A 77 18.57 0.30 16.48
CA GLY A 77 18.91 1.56 17.14
C GLY A 77 18.26 2.79 16.48
N HIS A 78 18.44 3.95 17.11
CA HIS A 78 17.91 5.23 16.62
C HIS A 78 18.81 5.79 15.51
N THR A 79 18.58 5.34 14.28
CA THR A 79 19.27 5.79 13.07
C THR A 79 18.27 6.15 11.98
N GLU A 80 18.66 7.00 11.03
CA GLU A 80 17.86 7.38 9.86
C GLU A 80 17.48 6.15 9.02
N PHE A 81 18.42 5.20 8.92
CA PHE A 81 18.20 3.89 8.30
C PHE A 81 17.04 3.15 8.97
N ALA A 82 17.06 3.02 10.31
CA ALA A 82 16.04 2.29 11.05
C ALA A 82 14.67 2.96 10.92
N VAL A 83 14.61 4.30 10.89
CA VAL A 83 13.36 5.05 10.68
C VAL A 83 12.74 4.77 9.31
N ARG A 84 13.56 4.63 8.26
CA ARG A 84 13.11 4.38 6.88
C ARG A 84 12.92 2.91 6.53
N LEU A 85 13.46 2.00 7.34
CA LEU A 85 13.38 0.56 7.08
C LEU A 85 11.95 0.05 6.82
N PRO A 86 10.90 0.46 7.57
CA PRO A 86 9.54 0.02 7.32
C PRO A 86 9.02 0.39 5.92
N THR A 87 9.28 1.61 5.45
CA THR A 87 8.83 2.08 4.14
C THR A 87 9.67 1.51 2.99
N ILE A 88 10.97 1.26 3.22
CA ILE A 88 11.83 0.55 2.27
C ILE A 88 11.33 -0.87 2.04
N LEU A 89 11.04 -1.60 3.12
CA LEU A 89 10.47 -2.94 3.04
C LEU A 89 9.07 -2.90 2.43
N ALA A 90 8.25 -1.91 2.78
CA ALA A 90 6.92 -1.74 2.22
C ALA A 90 6.98 -1.68 0.69
N LEU A 91 7.80 -0.78 0.12
CA LEU A 91 7.95 -0.70 -1.34
C LEU A 91 8.48 -1.99 -1.96
N ALA A 92 9.45 -2.65 -1.32
CA ALA A 92 9.99 -3.92 -1.83
C ALA A 92 8.88 -4.97 -1.95
N PHE A 93 8.04 -5.12 -0.93
CA PHE A 93 6.91 -6.04 -0.96
C PHE A 93 5.78 -5.54 -1.89
N SER A 94 5.53 -4.24 -2.00
CA SER A 94 4.59 -3.67 -2.98
C SER A 94 4.98 -4.09 -4.39
N SER A 95 6.26 -3.91 -4.75
CA SER A 95 6.80 -4.31 -6.04
C SER A 95 6.63 -5.80 -6.28
N VAL A 96 6.86 -6.65 -5.27
CA VAL A 96 6.62 -8.10 -5.37
C VAL A 96 5.16 -8.39 -5.69
N TYR A 97 4.20 -7.84 -4.92
CA TYR A 97 2.78 -8.08 -5.16
C TYR A 97 2.32 -7.59 -6.54
N LEU A 98 2.81 -6.43 -6.98
CA LEU A 98 2.52 -5.91 -8.32
C LEU A 98 3.09 -6.80 -9.42
N CYS A 99 4.32 -7.30 -9.27
CA CYS A 99 4.92 -8.24 -10.22
C CYS A 99 4.17 -9.58 -10.24
N LEU A 100 3.77 -10.11 -9.08
CA LEU A 100 2.98 -11.34 -8.98
C LEU A 100 1.61 -11.18 -9.64
N LEU A 101 0.96 -10.03 -9.46
CA LEU A 101 -0.31 -9.73 -10.11
C LEU A 101 -0.15 -9.64 -11.64
N ALA A 102 0.91 -8.97 -12.11
CA ALA A 102 1.24 -8.87 -13.53
C ALA A 102 1.59 -10.23 -14.16
N ALA A 103 2.32 -11.08 -13.45
CA ALA A 103 2.63 -12.44 -13.88
C ALA A 103 1.38 -13.31 -13.95
N HIS A 104 0.45 -13.13 -12.99
CA HIS A 104 -0.79 -13.88 -12.90
C HIS A 104 -1.79 -13.54 -14.03
N TRP A 105 -1.95 -12.26 -14.36
CA TRP A 105 -2.89 -11.84 -15.42
C TRP A 105 -2.29 -11.82 -16.83
N PHE A 106 -0.96 -11.69 -16.95
CA PHE A 106 -0.31 -11.54 -18.25
C PHE A 106 0.83 -12.54 -18.43
N SER A 107 2.05 -12.19 -17.97
CA SER A 107 3.25 -13.02 -18.14
C SER A 107 4.40 -12.53 -17.26
N TRP A 108 5.42 -13.36 -17.07
CA TRP A 108 6.64 -12.93 -16.36
C TRP A 108 7.45 -11.87 -17.12
N ARG A 109 7.28 -11.76 -18.44
CA ARG A 109 7.83 -10.64 -19.21
C ARG A 109 7.21 -9.31 -18.78
N THR A 110 5.90 -9.28 -18.59
CA THR A 110 5.17 -8.11 -18.09
C THR A 110 5.55 -7.82 -16.63
N ALA A 111 5.71 -8.86 -15.81
CA ALA A 111 6.20 -8.71 -14.44
C ALA A 111 7.58 -8.05 -14.37
N LEU A 112 8.51 -8.39 -15.27
CA LEU A 112 9.81 -7.72 -15.35
C LEU A 112 9.67 -6.23 -15.71
N GLN A 113 8.75 -5.88 -16.62
CA GLN A 113 8.47 -4.47 -16.94
C GLN A 113 7.92 -3.73 -15.73
N VAL A 114 7.00 -4.34 -14.98
CA VAL A 114 6.49 -3.78 -13.72
C VAL A 114 7.58 -3.64 -12.67
N ALA A 115 8.49 -4.61 -12.55
CA ALA A 115 9.64 -4.51 -11.65
C ALA A 115 10.47 -3.27 -12.00
N LEU A 116 10.85 -3.10 -13.26
CA LEU A 116 11.61 -1.93 -13.72
C LEU A 116 10.86 -0.62 -13.45
N LEU A 117 9.56 -0.54 -13.75
CA LEU A 117 8.75 0.65 -13.51
C LEU A 117 8.68 1.01 -12.02
N THR A 118 8.45 0.04 -11.14
CA THR A 118 8.41 0.30 -9.69
C THR A 118 9.77 0.77 -9.14
N GLN A 119 10.88 0.45 -9.82
CA GLN A 119 12.21 0.97 -9.46
C GLN A 119 12.54 2.31 -10.12
N ALA A 120 11.83 2.72 -11.17
CA ALA A 120 12.14 3.92 -11.96
C ALA A 120 11.23 5.12 -11.63
N VAL A 121 10.00 4.88 -11.18
CA VAL A 121 9.05 5.96 -10.85
C VAL A 121 9.50 6.67 -9.58
N LEU A 122 9.79 7.97 -9.70
CA LEU A 122 10.32 8.79 -8.60
C LEU A 122 9.41 8.79 -7.36
N LEU A 123 8.08 8.87 -7.55
CA LEU A 123 7.12 8.84 -6.44
C LEU A 123 7.19 7.51 -5.66
N MET A 124 7.42 6.39 -6.34
CA MET A 124 7.60 5.09 -5.69
C MET A 124 8.89 5.09 -4.87
N ILE A 125 9.99 5.58 -5.44
CA ILE A 125 11.27 5.69 -4.72
C ILE A 125 11.15 6.61 -3.49
N GLY A 126 10.49 7.77 -3.65
CA GLY A 126 10.22 8.71 -2.57
C GLY A 126 9.41 8.08 -1.44
N SER A 127 8.38 7.26 -1.77
CA SER A 127 7.58 6.56 -0.78
C SER A 127 8.35 5.55 0.09
N ALA A 128 9.53 5.09 -0.38
CA ALA A 128 10.42 4.24 0.40
C ALA A 128 11.46 5.04 1.20
N LEU A 129 12.07 6.04 0.57
CA LEU A 129 13.20 6.79 1.13
C LEU A 129 12.77 7.95 2.05
N ILE A 130 11.50 8.30 2.06
CA ILE A 130 10.90 9.24 3.01
C ILE A 130 9.86 8.47 3.81
N ALA A 131 10.15 8.23 5.10
CA ALA A 131 9.33 7.43 6.00
C ALA A 131 7.98 8.10 6.29
N THR A 132 7.02 7.87 5.40
CA THR A 132 5.66 8.41 5.47
C THR A 132 4.61 7.29 5.50
N PRO A 133 3.40 7.56 6.01
CA PRO A 133 2.28 6.62 5.94
C PRO A 133 1.95 6.14 4.52
N ASP A 134 2.28 6.93 3.49
CA ASP A 134 2.00 6.59 2.09
C ASP A 134 2.82 5.39 1.59
N GLY A 135 4.06 5.23 2.06
CA GLY A 135 4.88 4.07 1.71
C GLY A 135 4.28 2.75 2.21
N MET A 136 3.75 2.75 3.45
CA MET A 136 3.10 1.58 4.02
C MET A 136 1.70 1.34 3.41
N LEU A 137 0.98 2.40 3.08
CA LEU A 137 -0.30 2.32 2.36
C LEU A 137 -0.11 1.64 0.99
N LEU A 138 0.94 1.98 0.26
CA LEU A 138 1.23 1.39 -1.05
C LEU A 138 1.35 -0.14 -0.99
N LEU A 139 2.03 -0.68 0.03
CA LEU A 139 2.09 -2.12 0.29
C LEU A 139 0.69 -2.70 0.51
N CYS A 140 -0.06 -2.10 1.42
CA CYS A 140 -1.39 -2.58 1.76
C CYS A 140 -2.32 -2.58 0.54
N TRP A 141 -2.23 -1.56 -0.32
CA TRP A 141 -3.00 -1.45 -1.55
C TRP A 141 -2.60 -2.52 -2.57
N ALA A 142 -1.30 -2.69 -2.83
CA ALA A 142 -0.79 -3.69 -3.76
C ALA A 142 -1.15 -5.12 -3.34
N ALA A 143 -0.97 -5.43 -2.05
CA ALA A 143 -1.30 -6.73 -1.49
C ALA A 143 -2.82 -6.99 -1.46
N ALA A 144 -3.62 -6.00 -1.07
CA ALA A 144 -5.07 -6.10 -1.11
C ALA A 144 -5.59 -6.32 -2.53
N CYS A 145 -5.05 -5.62 -3.53
CA CYS A 145 -5.36 -5.83 -4.95
C CYS A 145 -5.00 -7.25 -5.41
N TYR A 146 -3.81 -7.74 -5.07
CA TYR A 146 -3.37 -9.09 -5.43
C TYR A 146 -4.29 -10.17 -4.85
N HIS A 147 -4.54 -10.12 -3.54
CA HIS A 147 -5.42 -11.08 -2.89
C HIS A 147 -6.88 -10.92 -3.33
N ALA A 148 -7.34 -9.70 -3.60
CA ALA A 148 -8.68 -9.47 -4.13
C ALA A 148 -8.87 -10.09 -5.51
N ALA A 149 -7.89 -9.93 -6.42
CA ALA A 149 -7.88 -10.58 -7.72
C ALA A 149 -8.01 -12.10 -7.61
N LEU A 150 -7.18 -12.71 -6.76
CA LEU A 150 -7.25 -14.16 -6.51
C LEU A 150 -8.58 -14.57 -5.84
N SER A 151 -9.14 -13.73 -4.97
CA SER A 151 -10.39 -14.00 -4.27
C SER A 151 -11.60 -14.02 -5.21
N VAL A 152 -11.67 -13.11 -6.19
CA VAL A 152 -12.79 -13.05 -7.14
C VAL A 152 -12.73 -14.18 -8.17
N GLU A 153 -11.52 -14.56 -8.59
CA GLU A 153 -11.28 -15.62 -9.56
C GLU A 153 -11.44 -17.03 -8.96
N ARG A 154 -10.77 -17.29 -7.83
CA ARG A 154 -10.74 -18.62 -7.20
C ARG A 154 -11.89 -18.85 -6.24
N ASP A 155 -12.53 -17.77 -5.76
CA ASP A 155 -13.59 -17.80 -4.74
C ASP A 155 -13.23 -18.65 -3.53
N THR A 156 -12.14 -18.27 -2.87
CA THR A 156 -11.65 -18.95 -1.67
C THR A 156 -11.74 -18.01 -0.48
N LEU A 157 -12.22 -18.53 0.65
CA LEU A 157 -12.37 -17.74 1.88
C LEU A 157 -11.03 -17.16 2.35
N SER A 158 -9.95 -17.96 2.28
CA SER A 158 -8.62 -17.51 2.70
C SER A 158 -8.15 -16.26 1.94
N GLN A 159 -8.39 -16.16 0.63
CA GLN A 159 -8.02 -14.97 -0.15
C GLN A 159 -8.86 -13.75 0.25
N TRP A 160 -10.16 -13.93 0.51
CA TRP A 160 -11.01 -12.85 1.04
C TRP A 160 -10.56 -12.36 2.43
N LEU A 161 -10.13 -13.28 3.30
CA LEU A 161 -9.57 -12.92 4.60
C LEU A 161 -8.24 -12.16 4.44
N PHE A 162 -7.34 -12.59 3.56
CA PHE A 162 -6.10 -11.86 3.28
C PHE A 162 -6.38 -10.47 2.68
N THR A 163 -7.34 -10.33 1.77
CA THR A 163 -7.79 -9.02 1.28
C THR A 163 -8.26 -8.14 2.45
N GLY A 164 -9.06 -8.70 3.36
CA GLY A 164 -9.51 -8.03 4.58
C GLY A 164 -8.37 -7.60 5.49
N ILE A 165 -7.38 -8.47 5.71
CA ILE A 165 -6.21 -8.18 6.55
C ILE A 165 -5.42 -7.01 5.97
N TRP A 166 -5.09 -7.04 4.68
CA TRP A 166 -4.37 -5.95 4.03
C TRP A 166 -5.19 -4.66 3.95
N PHE A 167 -6.51 -4.76 3.82
CA PHE A 167 -7.41 -3.61 3.94
C PHE A 167 -7.36 -2.97 5.34
N GLY A 168 -7.44 -3.78 6.41
CA GLY A 168 -7.33 -3.31 7.79
C GLY A 168 -5.97 -2.69 8.10
N LEU A 169 -4.88 -3.34 7.67
CA LEU A 169 -3.53 -2.78 7.78
C LEU A 169 -3.40 -1.45 7.01
N GLY A 170 -3.98 -1.36 5.81
CA GLY A 170 -3.98 -0.11 5.06
C GLY A 170 -4.72 1.01 5.77
N LEU A 171 -5.85 0.72 6.44
CA LEU A 171 -6.55 1.70 7.29
C LEU A 171 -5.72 2.11 8.52
N LEU A 172 -4.94 1.19 9.08
CA LEU A 172 -3.97 1.50 10.14
C LEU A 172 -2.79 2.33 9.64
N SER A 173 -2.57 2.43 8.32
CA SER A 173 -1.58 3.28 7.69
C SER A 173 -2.15 4.65 7.34
N LYS A 174 -3.23 4.69 6.55
CA LYS A 174 -3.87 5.94 6.10
C LYS A 174 -5.35 5.70 5.80
N TYR A 175 -6.21 6.62 6.23
CA TYR A 175 -7.66 6.50 6.06
C TYR A 175 -8.10 6.46 4.59
N THR A 176 -7.27 6.96 3.67
CA THR A 176 -7.50 6.87 2.22
C THR A 176 -7.59 5.42 1.72
N MET A 177 -7.13 4.43 2.49
CA MET A 177 -7.37 3.01 2.20
C MET A 177 -8.87 2.70 2.06
N LEU A 178 -9.76 3.48 2.69
CA LEU A 178 -11.21 3.31 2.57
C LEU A 178 -11.69 3.33 1.11
N PHE A 179 -11.00 4.06 0.22
CA PHE A 179 -11.30 4.10 -1.21
C PHE A 179 -11.08 2.76 -1.93
N PHE A 180 -10.33 1.83 -1.33
CA PHE A 180 -10.20 0.47 -1.86
C PHE A 180 -11.55 -0.25 -1.96
N LEU A 181 -12.47 -0.02 -1.00
CA LEU A 181 -13.78 -0.68 -0.97
C LEU A 181 -14.66 -0.32 -2.18
N PRO A 182 -14.93 0.96 -2.50
CA PRO A 182 -15.69 1.30 -3.70
C PRO A 182 -14.96 0.85 -4.97
N SER A 183 -13.63 0.92 -5.04
CA SER A 183 -12.88 0.40 -6.19
C SER A 183 -13.14 -1.09 -6.43
N LEU A 184 -13.05 -1.91 -5.39
CA LEU A 184 -13.30 -3.36 -5.48
C LEU A 184 -14.77 -3.66 -5.76
N PHE A 185 -15.69 -2.93 -5.12
CA PHE A 185 -17.12 -3.05 -5.35
C PHE A 185 -17.51 -2.75 -6.80
N PHE A 186 -17.02 -1.65 -7.36
CA PHE A 186 -17.26 -1.29 -8.75
C PHE A 186 -16.61 -2.29 -9.71
N ALA A 187 -15.40 -2.77 -9.43
CA ALA A 187 -14.77 -3.82 -10.24
C ALA A 187 -15.63 -5.10 -10.32
N MET A 188 -16.24 -5.50 -9.20
CA MET A 188 -17.15 -6.66 -9.15
C MET A 188 -18.49 -6.41 -9.83
N ILE A 189 -19.04 -5.19 -9.75
CA ILE A 189 -20.29 -4.84 -10.44
C ILE A 189 -20.09 -4.75 -11.95
N PHE A 190 -19.01 -4.14 -12.42
CA PHE A 190 -18.78 -4.02 -13.86
C PHE A 190 -18.42 -5.35 -14.51
N THR A 191 -17.86 -6.29 -13.74
CA THR A 191 -17.53 -7.63 -14.23
C THR A 191 -18.66 -8.63 -13.97
N ARG A 192 -19.44 -8.97 -15.01
CA ARG A 192 -20.62 -9.87 -14.90
C ARG A 192 -20.33 -11.18 -14.16
N ALA A 193 -19.14 -11.77 -14.37
CA ALA A 193 -18.73 -13.02 -13.74
C ALA A 193 -18.58 -12.91 -12.20
N TYR A 194 -18.22 -11.73 -11.68
CA TYR A 194 -17.89 -11.53 -10.27
C TYR A 194 -19.08 -11.06 -9.42
N ARG A 195 -20.15 -10.53 -10.05
CA ARG A 195 -21.35 -10.03 -9.33
C ARG A 195 -21.94 -11.03 -8.35
N LYS A 196 -21.99 -12.32 -8.73
CA LYS A 196 -22.55 -13.38 -7.87
C LYS A 196 -21.74 -13.58 -6.58
N ARG A 197 -20.47 -13.17 -6.54
CA ARG A 197 -19.62 -13.26 -5.35
C ARG A 197 -20.11 -12.34 -4.23
N LEU A 198 -20.73 -11.20 -4.55
CA LEU A 198 -21.30 -10.28 -3.57
C LEU A 198 -22.46 -10.89 -2.76
N LEU A 199 -23.13 -11.90 -3.31
CA LEU A 199 -24.19 -12.63 -2.62
C LEU A 199 -23.65 -13.69 -1.65
N SER A 200 -22.36 -14.04 -1.75
CA SER A 200 -21.70 -14.95 -0.83
C SER A 200 -21.33 -14.24 0.46
N TYR A 201 -21.25 -14.97 1.57
CA TYR A 201 -20.81 -14.44 2.86
C TYR A 201 -19.30 -14.12 2.90
N ARG A 202 -18.51 -14.65 1.96
CA ARG A 202 -17.03 -14.60 1.99
C ARG A 202 -16.44 -13.19 1.86
N PRO A 203 -16.86 -12.34 0.91
CA PRO A 203 -16.37 -10.96 0.83
C PRO A 203 -16.68 -10.16 2.09
N TRP A 204 -17.85 -10.40 2.68
CA TRP A 204 -18.28 -9.73 3.92
C TRP A 204 -17.45 -10.17 5.12
N LEU A 205 -17.04 -11.44 5.21
CA LEU A 205 -16.08 -11.88 6.24
C LEU A 205 -14.71 -11.21 6.07
N GLY A 206 -14.24 -11.04 4.84
CA GLY A 206 -13.04 -10.24 4.56
C GLY A 206 -13.18 -8.79 5.05
N LEU A 207 -14.30 -8.16 4.71
CA LEU A 207 -14.60 -6.79 5.14
C LEU A 207 -14.62 -6.65 6.67
N VAL A 208 -15.32 -7.55 7.35
CA VAL A 208 -15.38 -7.59 8.82
C VAL A 208 -13.98 -7.78 9.40
N THR A 209 -13.17 -8.67 8.83
CA THR A 209 -11.78 -8.90 9.29
C THR A 209 -10.95 -7.63 9.21
N GLY A 210 -11.07 -6.85 8.14
CA GLY A 210 -10.35 -5.59 8.01
C GLY A 210 -10.81 -4.53 9.00
N PHE A 211 -12.11 -4.39 9.24
CA PHE A 211 -12.62 -3.47 10.27
C PHE A 211 -12.25 -3.91 11.69
N LEU A 212 -12.20 -5.22 11.96
CA LEU A 212 -11.72 -5.76 13.23
C LEU A 212 -10.26 -5.35 13.50
N LEU A 213 -9.39 -5.40 12.48
CA LEU A 213 -8.01 -4.91 12.59
C LEU A 213 -7.93 -3.40 12.80
N PHE A 214 -8.88 -2.64 12.28
CA PHE A 214 -8.96 -1.19 12.45
C PHE A 214 -9.55 -0.76 13.80
N THR A 215 -10.06 -1.70 14.62
CA THR A 215 -10.66 -1.39 15.93
C THR A 215 -9.79 -0.58 16.88
N PRO A 216 -8.44 -0.74 16.95
CA PRO A 216 -7.63 0.05 17.88
C PRO A 216 -7.74 1.56 17.64
N VAL A 217 -7.81 1.97 16.37
CA VAL A 217 -7.94 3.39 15.98
C VAL A 217 -9.32 3.94 16.35
N ILE A 218 -10.37 3.12 16.19
CA ILE A 218 -11.73 3.48 16.58
C ILE A 218 -11.81 3.69 18.10
N LEU A 219 -11.25 2.75 18.88
CA LEU A 219 -11.23 2.83 20.34
C LEU A 219 -10.46 4.05 20.83
N TRP A 220 -9.29 4.31 20.24
CA TRP A 220 -8.50 5.50 20.57
C TRP A 220 -9.26 6.79 20.27
N ASN A 221 -9.90 6.89 19.10
CA ASN A 221 -10.69 8.06 18.75
C ASN A 221 -11.89 8.25 19.70
N ALA A 222 -12.58 7.17 20.06
CA ALA A 222 -13.70 7.23 21.00
C ALA A 222 -13.27 7.79 22.38
N GLN A 223 -12.07 7.43 22.84
CA GLN A 223 -11.48 7.96 24.08
C GLN A 223 -10.98 9.40 23.96
N ASN A 224 -10.66 9.87 22.75
CA ASN A 224 -10.10 11.19 22.48
C ASN A 224 -11.10 12.11 21.75
N ASN A 225 -12.40 11.98 22.04
CA ASN A 225 -13.48 12.84 21.49
C ASN A 225 -13.53 12.89 19.96
N TRP A 226 -13.11 11.82 19.28
CA TRP A 226 -13.06 11.69 17.82
C TRP A 226 -12.20 12.76 17.13
N VAL A 227 -11.17 13.25 17.84
CA VAL A 227 -10.35 14.37 17.39
C VAL A 227 -9.74 14.16 16.01
N THR A 228 -9.25 12.95 15.71
CA THR A 228 -8.63 12.65 14.43
C THR A 228 -9.61 12.68 13.29
N PHE A 229 -10.78 12.05 13.46
CA PHE A 229 -11.79 12.06 12.41
C PHE A 229 -12.35 13.45 12.16
N ARG A 230 -12.53 14.27 13.20
CA ARG A 230 -12.91 15.69 13.02
C ARG A 230 -11.86 16.44 12.22
N HIS A 231 -10.58 16.26 12.55
CA HIS A 231 -9.48 16.90 11.83
C HIS A 231 -9.44 16.49 10.35
N VAL A 232 -9.58 15.20 10.05
CA VAL A 232 -9.58 14.67 8.68
C VAL A 232 -10.82 15.14 7.89
N LEU A 233 -12.00 15.18 8.52
CA LEU A 233 -13.22 15.68 7.89
C LEU A 233 -13.13 17.18 7.60
N PHE A 234 -12.54 17.96 8.53
CA PHE A 234 -12.26 19.37 8.32
C PHE A 234 -11.32 19.59 7.14
N GLN A 235 -10.22 18.82 7.03
CA GLN A 235 -9.34 18.84 5.86
C GLN A 235 -10.05 18.42 4.57
N GLY A 236 -11.07 17.57 4.66
CA GLY A 236 -11.92 17.17 3.54
C GLY A 236 -12.95 18.22 3.11
N GLY A 237 -13.00 19.39 3.76
CA GLY A 237 -13.88 20.50 3.39
C GLY A 237 -15.35 20.32 3.81
N VAL A 238 -15.64 19.47 4.80
CA VAL A 238 -17.02 19.20 5.25
C VAL A 238 -17.70 20.43 5.87
N ASP A 239 -16.92 21.34 6.46
CA ASP A 239 -17.42 22.59 7.04
C ASP A 239 -17.47 23.76 6.03
N GLU A 240 -17.02 23.55 4.79
CA GLU A 240 -17.12 24.56 3.72
C GLU A 240 -18.45 24.45 2.96
N SER A 241 -19.01 25.59 2.56
CA SER A 241 -20.29 25.67 1.84
C SER A 241 -20.27 24.97 0.47
N THR A 242 -19.08 24.70 -0.07
CA THR A 242 -18.89 24.15 -1.42
C THR A 242 -17.78 23.12 -1.42
N ILE A 243 -18.12 21.86 -1.13
CA ILE A 243 -17.18 20.72 -1.10
C ILE A 243 -16.48 20.52 -2.46
N LEU A 244 -17.10 20.94 -3.57
CA LEU A 244 -16.54 20.87 -4.92
C LEU A 244 -16.64 22.23 -5.60
N THR A 245 -15.49 22.90 -5.75
CA THR A 245 -15.40 24.21 -6.39
C THR A 245 -14.56 24.11 -7.67
N LEU A 246 -15.14 24.46 -8.81
CA LEU A 246 -14.44 24.49 -10.11
C LEU A 246 -13.53 25.71 -10.26
N ALA A 247 -13.61 26.69 -9.33
CA ALA A 247 -12.88 27.95 -9.40
C ALA A 247 -11.35 27.78 -9.37
N TYR A 248 -10.85 26.71 -8.74
CA TYR A 248 -9.42 26.42 -8.64
C TYR A 248 -8.89 25.50 -9.75
N LEU A 249 -9.74 25.05 -10.68
CA LEU A 249 -9.27 24.28 -11.83
C LEU A 249 -8.25 25.03 -12.69
N PRO A 250 -8.43 26.33 -13.00
CA PRO A 250 -7.42 27.09 -13.74
C PRO A 250 -6.09 27.17 -13.00
N ASP A 251 -6.10 27.41 -11.69
CA ASP A 251 -4.89 27.47 -10.86
C ASP A 251 -4.18 26.11 -10.84
N PHE A 252 -4.95 25.02 -10.71
CA PHE A 252 -4.40 23.67 -10.80
C PHE A 252 -3.70 23.44 -12.14
N PHE A 253 -4.38 23.67 -13.27
CA PHE A 253 -3.76 23.47 -14.59
C PHE A 253 -2.60 24.44 -14.84
N GLY A 254 -2.68 25.67 -14.36
CA GLY A 254 -1.59 26.65 -14.42
C GLY A 254 -0.35 26.18 -13.67
N SER A 255 -0.52 25.58 -12.48
CA SER A 255 0.58 25.04 -11.68
C SER A 255 1.25 23.81 -12.29
N GLN A 256 0.54 23.04 -13.14
CA GLN A 256 1.09 21.87 -13.83
C GLN A 256 1.79 22.22 -15.15
N ALA A 257 1.51 23.41 -15.71
CA ALA A 257 2.05 23.87 -16.98
C ALA A 257 3.35 24.68 -16.85
N ALA A 258 3.71 25.08 -15.63
CA ALA A 258 4.93 25.84 -15.29
C ALA A 258 6.05 24.90 -14.84
#